data_AF-E4NUB8-F1
#
_entry.id   AF-E4NUB8-F1
#
_cell.length_a   1.000
_cell.length_b   1.000
_cell.length_c   1.000
_cell.angle_alpha   90.00
_cell.angle_beta   90.00
_cell.angle_gamma   90.00
#
_symmetry.space_group_name_H-M   'P 1'
#
loop_
_entity.id
_entity.type
_entity.pdbx_description
1 polymer ?
#
loop_
_entity_poly.entity_id
_entity_poly.type
_entity_poly.pdbx_seq_one_letter_code
_entity_poly.pdbx_strand_id
1 'polypeptide(L)'
;MEQDDVERPPESRRGSGGPTRREYVKYGSSVLCGGLLAGCAGENGSQSVPAGTPSETPTAKDDSYSVTMEPAGTVEFDHVPENVYTGLPNTADMAVAAGHGDAINSIYYPEYHGTILNHFYDRLDGVSLTWEKLTDSWNLGKEGFYELDSDVHLTDPAYASTLEQLDEADVAEISDKIGPWFGNYYSDKRRDPPQSWADEYRYYSLWEIFERVAQVFRAGSRADALRDVHESMRSTIESNLPPTEERPTVALTFEGKEDTFWVYRLNANGFLTAHTRPLDATDAFADVTFEGAQTQVDYEAMLEADPDVILVLFTMSSSYSISDVREALESSPVGSEIAAVKNDRVYAQGARYQGPIMNLFQLEMTAKQVYPEVFGEWPGYADGEPYPEIPESEQLFDRQRVADIVNGAI
;
A
#
# COMPACT_ATOMS: atom_id res chain seq x y z
N MET A 1 20.21 -2.82 -10.90
CA MET A 1 19.19 -1.77 -10.66
C MET A 1 18.47 -2.28 -9.43
N GLU A 2 18.82 -1.74 -8.27
CA GLU A 2 18.56 -2.32 -6.94
C GLU A 2 17.11 -2.75 -6.74
N GLN A 3 16.93 -4.06 -6.54
CA GLN A 3 15.74 -4.68 -5.96
C GLN A 3 15.70 -4.52 -4.43
N ASP A 4 16.70 -3.85 -3.84
CA ASP A 4 16.92 -3.70 -2.40
C ASP A 4 15.92 -2.75 -1.70
N ASP A 5 15.06 -2.06 -2.46
CA ASP A 5 14.14 -1.05 -1.91
C ASP A 5 12.77 -1.60 -1.47
N VAL A 6 12.51 -2.89 -1.71
CA VAL A 6 11.40 -3.66 -1.12
C VAL A 6 12.00 -4.81 -0.31
N GLU A 7 13.06 -4.54 0.46
CA GLU A 7 13.57 -5.52 1.41
C GLU A 7 12.55 -5.73 2.52
N ARG A 8 12.00 -6.95 2.60
CA ARG A 8 11.59 -7.55 3.87
C ARG A 8 12.80 -7.37 4.80
N PRO A 9 12.75 -6.55 5.85
CA PRO A 9 13.94 -6.39 6.68
C PRO A 9 14.29 -7.75 7.30
N PRO A 10 15.58 -8.06 7.49
CA PRO A 10 16.05 -9.42 7.73
C PRO A 10 15.38 -10.03 8.96
N GLU A 11 14.84 -11.25 8.81
CA GLU A 11 14.20 -12.00 9.90
C GLU A 11 15.10 -12.03 11.16
N SER A 12 14.60 -11.47 12.26
CA SER A 12 15.19 -11.72 13.58
C SER A 12 14.90 -13.18 13.95
N ARG A 13 15.94 -14.01 13.92
CA ARG A 13 15.82 -15.44 14.26
C ARG A 13 15.36 -15.62 15.71
N ARG A 14 14.07 -15.88 15.91
CA ARG A 14 13.62 -16.65 17.08
C ARG A 14 13.83 -18.14 16.78
N GLY A 15 14.69 -18.78 17.59
CA GLY A 15 15.00 -20.20 17.43
C GLY A 15 13.83 -21.11 17.80
N SER A 16 13.46 -22.02 16.90
CA SER A 16 12.71 -23.23 17.26
C SER A 16 13.23 -24.43 16.46
N GLY A 17 13.82 -25.39 17.16
CA GLY A 17 14.25 -26.66 16.59
C GLY A 17 13.09 -27.65 16.43
N GLY A 18 13.12 -28.42 15.34
CA GLY A 18 12.35 -29.67 15.18
C GLY A 18 11.88 -29.92 13.75
N PRO A 19 12.18 -31.09 13.13
CA PRO A 19 11.85 -31.36 11.73
C PRO A 19 10.41 -31.87 11.55
N THR A 20 9.68 -31.31 10.59
CA THR A 20 8.37 -31.83 10.17
C THR A 20 8.52 -32.79 9.00
N ARG A 21 8.44 -34.10 9.30
CA ARG A 21 8.12 -35.14 8.30
C ARG A 21 6.67 -35.00 7.85
N ARG A 22 6.41 -35.05 6.54
CA ARG A 22 5.28 -35.81 5.98
C ARG A 22 5.48 -36.09 4.49
N GLU A 23 5.87 -37.32 4.21
CA GLU A 23 5.59 -38.01 2.95
C GLU A 23 4.09 -38.28 2.85
N TYR A 24 3.47 -38.00 1.70
CA TYR A 24 2.33 -38.78 1.23
C TYR A 24 2.42 -38.97 -0.29
N VAL A 25 2.78 -40.18 -0.69
CA VAL A 25 2.52 -40.74 -2.02
C VAL A 25 1.06 -41.20 -2.07
N LYS A 26 0.35 -40.92 -3.17
CA LYS A 26 -0.76 -41.76 -3.61
C LYS A 26 -0.84 -41.87 -5.13
N TYR A 27 -0.49 -43.05 -5.61
CA TYR A 27 -0.86 -43.58 -6.93
C TYR A 27 -2.36 -43.88 -7.01
N GLY A 28 -2.93 -43.80 -8.22
CA GLY A 28 -3.81 -44.88 -8.70
C GLY A 28 -5.16 -44.49 -9.30
N SER A 29 -5.23 -44.67 -10.62
CA SER A 29 -6.27 -45.45 -11.34
C SER A 29 -7.56 -44.76 -11.81
N SER A 30 -7.51 -44.35 -13.09
CA SER A 30 -8.51 -44.54 -14.17
C SER A 30 -9.81 -45.31 -13.89
N VAL A 31 -10.95 -44.73 -14.29
CA VAL A 31 -12.14 -45.42 -14.84
C VAL A 31 -12.74 -44.59 -16.00
N LEU A 32 -13.16 -45.33 -17.02
CA LEU A 32 -13.70 -44.99 -18.35
C LEU A 32 -15.21 -44.63 -18.39
N CYS A 33 -15.61 -44.18 -19.59
CA CYS A 33 -16.96 -44.14 -20.21
C CYS A 33 -17.69 -42.79 -20.08
N GLY A 34 -18.14 -42.11 -21.13
CA GLY A 34 -18.48 -42.50 -22.50
C GLY A 34 -19.92 -42.05 -22.78
N GLY A 35 -20.11 -40.95 -23.53
CA GLY A 35 -21.42 -40.36 -23.84
C GLY A 35 -21.51 -39.89 -25.30
N LEU A 36 -22.27 -40.64 -26.07
CA LEU A 36 -22.44 -40.61 -27.53
C LEU A 36 -22.94 -39.27 -28.11
N LEU A 37 -22.29 -38.82 -29.19
CA LEU A 37 -22.83 -37.86 -30.15
C LEU A 37 -23.84 -38.55 -31.08
N ALA A 38 -25.08 -38.06 -31.12
CA ALA A 38 -26.08 -38.43 -32.12
C ALA A 38 -26.52 -37.16 -32.87
N GLY A 39 -25.86 -36.88 -33.99
CA GLY A 39 -26.29 -35.88 -34.97
C GLY A 39 -27.26 -36.54 -35.96
N CYS A 40 -28.50 -36.04 -36.01
CA CYS A 40 -29.43 -36.37 -37.07
C CYS A 40 -29.46 -35.21 -38.07
N ALA A 41 -28.96 -35.46 -39.27
CA ALA A 41 -29.25 -34.67 -40.45
C ALA A 41 -30.67 -35.01 -40.94
N GLY A 42 -31.45 -33.99 -41.31
CA GLY A 42 -32.80 -34.13 -41.86
C GLY A 42 -33.13 -32.94 -42.76
N GLU A 43 -33.51 -33.25 -43.99
CA GLU A 43 -33.51 -32.41 -45.20
C GLU A 43 -34.89 -31.76 -45.48
N ASN A 44 -34.85 -30.53 -46.01
CA ASN A 44 -35.85 -29.73 -46.75
C ASN A 44 -37.37 -30.02 -46.65
N GLY A 45 -38.10 -29.01 -46.16
CA GLY A 45 -39.54 -28.82 -46.40
C GLY A 45 -39.91 -27.33 -46.40
N SER A 46 -40.23 -26.79 -47.58
CA SER A 46 -40.72 -25.42 -47.79
C SER A 46 -42.21 -25.31 -47.43
N GLN A 47 -42.58 -24.42 -46.49
CA GLN A 47 -43.88 -23.72 -46.50
C GLN A 47 -43.98 -22.60 -45.45
N SER A 48 -44.18 -21.38 -45.95
CA SER A 48 -45.00 -20.27 -45.45
C SER A 48 -44.93 -19.84 -43.96
N VAL A 49 -44.37 -18.64 -43.80
CA VAL A 49 -44.39 -17.68 -42.68
C VAL A 49 -45.76 -17.53 -41.99
N PRO A 50 -45.76 -17.39 -40.65
CA PRO A 50 -46.46 -16.30 -39.98
C PRO A 50 -45.46 -15.34 -39.34
N ALA A 51 -45.71 -14.04 -39.52
CA ALA A 51 -44.89 -12.97 -38.99
C ALA A 51 -44.99 -12.96 -37.45
N GLY A 52 -44.02 -13.62 -36.80
CA GLY A 52 -43.67 -13.38 -35.42
C GLY A 52 -42.58 -12.32 -35.39
N THR A 53 -42.87 -11.17 -34.79
CA THR A 53 -41.88 -10.17 -34.41
C THR A 53 -40.73 -10.90 -33.70
N PRO A 54 -39.47 -10.79 -34.14
CA PRO A 54 -38.37 -11.24 -33.30
C PRO A 54 -38.44 -10.36 -32.05
N SER A 55 -38.78 -10.98 -30.92
CA SER A 55 -38.47 -10.38 -29.63
C SER A 55 -36.97 -10.20 -29.64
N GLU A 56 -36.51 -8.95 -29.73
CA GLU A 56 -35.15 -8.59 -29.42
C GLU A 56 -34.87 -9.20 -28.04
N THR A 57 -34.04 -10.24 -28.01
CA THR A 57 -33.29 -10.58 -26.81
C THR A 57 -32.67 -9.25 -26.36
N PRO A 58 -32.87 -8.78 -25.11
CA PRO A 58 -32.23 -7.57 -24.67
C PRO A 58 -30.73 -7.78 -24.88
N THR A 59 -30.16 -7.05 -25.84
CA THR A 59 -28.72 -6.96 -25.98
C THR A 59 -28.22 -6.53 -24.61
N ALA A 60 -27.29 -7.30 -24.03
CA ALA A 60 -26.64 -6.91 -22.79
C ALA A 60 -26.27 -5.43 -22.93
N LYS A 61 -26.74 -4.61 -22.00
CA LYS A 61 -26.30 -3.22 -21.93
C LYS A 61 -24.76 -3.26 -21.93
N ASP A 62 -24.14 -2.40 -22.73
CA ASP A 62 -22.71 -2.08 -22.62
C ASP A 62 -22.46 -1.57 -21.20
N ASP A 63 -22.23 -2.50 -20.28
CA ASP A 63 -21.77 -2.25 -18.92
C ASP A 63 -20.23 -2.25 -18.88
N SER A 64 -19.58 -2.39 -20.03
CA SER A 64 -18.14 -2.22 -20.17
C SER A 64 -17.72 -0.75 -19.98
N TYR A 65 -16.49 -0.54 -19.53
CA TYR A 65 -15.94 0.78 -19.28
C TYR A 65 -14.42 0.73 -19.32
N SER A 66 -13.81 1.88 -19.57
CA SER A 66 -12.36 2.01 -19.67
C SER A 66 -11.82 2.91 -18.57
N VAL A 67 -10.63 2.61 -18.09
CA VAL A 67 -9.90 3.44 -17.13
C VAL A 67 -8.48 3.66 -17.64
N THR A 68 -7.98 4.88 -17.48
CA THR A 68 -6.66 5.27 -18.00
C THR A 68 -5.71 5.70 -16.89
N MET A 69 -4.52 5.10 -16.87
CA MET A 69 -3.40 5.55 -16.04
C MET A 69 -2.09 5.16 -16.68
N GLU A 70 -1.19 6.12 -16.86
CA GLU A 70 0.17 5.78 -17.29
C GLU A 70 0.96 5.08 -16.16
N PRO A 71 1.80 4.09 -16.49
CA PRO A 71 2.13 3.60 -17.83
C PRO A 71 1.21 2.46 -18.34
N ALA A 72 0.19 2.07 -17.59
CA ALA A 72 -0.75 1.02 -18.02
C ALA A 72 -1.58 1.39 -19.26
N GLY A 73 -1.63 2.66 -19.65
CA GLY A 73 -2.46 3.15 -20.73
C GLY A 73 -3.94 3.05 -20.39
N THR A 74 -4.78 2.76 -21.40
CA THR A 74 -6.22 2.57 -21.22
C THR A 74 -6.54 1.07 -21.14
N VAL A 75 -7.19 0.68 -20.05
CA VAL A 75 -7.62 -0.69 -19.78
C VAL A 75 -9.14 -0.75 -19.81
N GLU A 76 -9.67 -1.75 -20.52
CA GLU A 76 -11.11 -2.02 -20.63
C GLU A 76 -11.54 -3.07 -19.59
N PHE A 77 -12.71 -2.87 -18.99
CA PHE A 77 -13.33 -3.76 -18.03
C PHE A 77 -14.76 -4.06 -18.46
N ASP A 78 -15.14 -5.33 -18.51
CA ASP A 78 -16.52 -5.75 -18.79
C ASP A 78 -17.43 -5.63 -17.57
N HIS A 79 -16.85 -5.68 -16.36
CA HIS A 79 -17.53 -5.60 -15.07
C HIS A 79 -16.53 -5.12 -14.00
N VAL A 80 -17.05 -4.80 -12.81
CA VAL A 80 -16.20 -4.44 -11.66
C VAL A 80 -15.41 -5.68 -11.21
N PRO A 81 -14.08 -5.62 -11.09
CA PRO A 81 -13.25 -6.74 -10.64
C PRO A 81 -13.70 -7.35 -9.30
N GLU A 82 -13.75 -8.69 -9.25
CA GLU A 82 -14.09 -9.48 -8.06
C GLU A 82 -12.87 -10.23 -7.48
N ASN A 83 -11.81 -10.44 -8.29
CA ASN A 83 -10.52 -10.99 -7.88
C ASN A 83 -9.39 -10.01 -8.22
N VAL A 84 -8.73 -9.47 -7.20
CA VAL A 84 -7.78 -8.36 -7.35
C VAL A 84 -6.45 -8.75 -6.74
N TYR A 85 -5.43 -8.81 -7.61
CA TYR A 85 -4.05 -8.91 -7.14
C TYR A 85 -3.57 -7.53 -6.68
N THR A 86 -3.00 -7.45 -5.47
CA THR A 86 -2.30 -6.25 -5.01
C THR A 86 -0.84 -6.58 -4.75
N GLY A 87 0.05 -5.90 -5.47
CA GLY A 87 1.49 -6.15 -5.34
C GLY A 87 2.09 -5.58 -4.05
N LEU A 88 1.51 -4.49 -3.52
CA LEU A 88 2.04 -3.71 -2.40
C LEU A 88 0.89 -3.23 -1.50
N PRO A 89 1.16 -2.92 -0.21
CA PRO A 89 0.13 -2.50 0.74
C PRO A 89 -0.63 -1.23 0.34
N ASN A 90 -0.01 -0.30 -0.39
CA ASN A 90 -0.68 0.92 -0.81
C ASN A 90 -1.84 0.65 -1.78
N THR A 91 -1.71 -0.35 -2.66
CA THR A 91 -2.79 -0.71 -3.59
C THR A 91 -3.88 -1.56 -2.92
N ALA A 92 -3.53 -2.34 -1.88
CA ALA A 92 -4.50 -2.97 -1.00
C ALA A 92 -5.35 -1.92 -0.26
N ASP A 93 -4.72 -0.91 0.35
CA ASP A 93 -5.41 0.19 1.02
C ASP A 93 -6.30 0.99 0.05
N MET A 94 -5.84 1.22 -1.20
CA MET A 94 -6.69 1.84 -2.24
C MET A 94 -7.93 1.00 -2.58
N ALA A 95 -7.82 -0.33 -2.69
CA ALA A 95 -8.96 -1.20 -2.95
C ALA A 95 -9.94 -1.24 -1.75
N VAL A 96 -9.42 -1.27 -0.51
CA VAL A 96 -10.24 -1.13 0.71
C VAL A 96 -10.96 0.22 0.72
N ALA A 97 -10.27 1.32 0.44
CA ALA A 97 -10.86 2.66 0.39
C ALA A 97 -11.91 2.83 -0.70
N ALA A 98 -11.77 2.09 -1.81
CA ALA A 98 -12.79 1.99 -2.85
C ALA A 98 -14.00 1.13 -2.43
N GLY A 99 -13.95 0.44 -1.28
CA GLY A 99 -14.98 -0.45 -0.75
C GLY A 99 -14.94 -1.86 -1.34
N HIS A 100 -13.78 -2.30 -1.82
CA HIS A 100 -13.55 -3.60 -2.46
C HIS A 100 -12.43 -4.41 -1.78
N GLY A 101 -12.26 -4.26 -0.46
CA GLY A 101 -11.29 -5.01 0.31
C GLY A 101 -11.45 -6.54 0.21
N ASP A 102 -12.70 -7.01 0.11
CA ASP A 102 -13.02 -8.44 -0.02
C ASP A 102 -12.60 -9.05 -1.37
N ALA A 103 -12.34 -8.22 -2.39
CA ALA A 103 -11.89 -8.69 -3.71
C ALA A 103 -10.37 -8.97 -3.74
N ILE A 104 -9.62 -8.54 -2.73
CA ILE A 104 -8.16 -8.69 -2.68
C ILE A 104 -7.81 -10.16 -2.48
N ASN A 105 -6.93 -10.72 -3.32
CA ASN A 105 -6.47 -12.11 -3.22
C ASN A 105 -4.96 -12.24 -2.91
N SER A 106 -4.22 -11.14 -2.93
CA SER A 106 -2.79 -11.08 -2.62
C SER A 106 -2.39 -9.75 -1.97
N ILE A 107 -1.31 -9.77 -1.21
CA ILE A 107 -0.63 -8.57 -0.70
C ILE A 107 0.84 -8.93 -0.39
N TYR A 108 1.75 -7.96 -0.49
CA TYR A 108 3.13 -8.17 -0.05
C TYR A 108 3.18 -8.42 1.45
N TYR A 109 3.94 -9.43 1.89
CA TYR A 109 4.16 -9.77 3.31
C TYR A 109 2.86 -9.68 4.17
N PRO A 110 1.88 -10.58 3.95
CA PRO A 110 0.52 -10.45 4.49
C PRO A 110 0.43 -10.26 6.00
N GLU A 111 1.26 -10.97 6.78
CA GLU A 111 1.25 -10.82 8.24
C GLU A 111 1.65 -9.41 8.69
N TYR A 112 2.72 -8.86 8.11
CA TYR A 112 3.16 -7.50 8.45
C TYR A 112 2.17 -6.46 7.93
N HIS A 113 1.85 -6.49 6.63
CA HIS A 113 1.05 -5.43 6.00
C HIS A 113 -0.44 -5.52 6.33
N GLY A 114 -0.97 -6.72 6.53
CA GLY A 114 -2.34 -6.92 6.99
C GLY A 114 -2.56 -6.43 8.41
N THR A 115 -1.64 -6.73 9.34
CA THR A 115 -1.75 -6.27 10.73
C THR A 115 -1.62 -4.76 10.86
N ILE A 116 -0.63 -4.13 10.21
CA ILE A 116 -0.48 -2.67 10.23
C ILE A 116 -1.68 -1.94 9.61
N LEU A 117 -2.23 -2.44 8.48
CA LEU A 117 -3.43 -1.84 7.89
C LEU A 117 -4.62 -1.92 8.86
N ASN A 118 -4.85 -3.08 9.47
CA ASN A 118 -5.91 -3.24 10.46
C ASN A 118 -5.69 -2.39 11.72
N HIS A 119 -4.45 -2.17 12.17
CA HIS A 119 -4.19 -1.24 13.28
C HIS A 119 -4.71 0.18 13.00
N PHE A 120 -4.70 0.63 11.75
CA PHE A 120 -5.35 1.88 11.36
C PHE A 120 -6.87 1.73 11.21
N TYR A 121 -7.33 0.64 10.58
CA TYR A 121 -8.76 0.41 10.31
C TYR A 121 -9.58 0.14 11.57
N ASP A 122 -8.98 -0.32 12.67
CA ASP A 122 -9.65 -0.51 13.96
C ASP A 122 -10.29 0.79 14.51
N ARG A 123 -9.96 1.94 13.93
CA ARG A 123 -10.57 3.25 14.23
C ARG A 123 -11.69 3.65 13.28
N LEU A 124 -12.09 2.78 12.36
CA LEU A 124 -13.12 2.99 11.36
C LEU A 124 -14.13 1.83 11.42
N ASP A 125 -15.36 2.12 11.87
CA ASP A 125 -16.39 1.08 12.00
C ASP A 125 -16.69 0.40 10.66
N GLY A 126 -16.73 -0.93 10.67
CA GLY A 126 -16.98 -1.75 9.46
C GLY A 126 -15.84 -1.84 8.46
N VAL A 127 -14.68 -1.20 8.69
CA VAL A 127 -13.52 -1.29 7.79
C VAL A 127 -12.52 -2.32 8.33
N SER A 128 -12.11 -3.28 7.51
CA SER A 128 -11.10 -4.27 7.88
C SER A 128 -10.54 -4.96 6.63
N LEU A 129 -9.40 -5.64 6.80
CA LEU A 129 -8.81 -6.53 5.80
C LEU A 129 -8.64 -7.93 6.38
N THR A 130 -9.20 -8.95 5.71
CA THR A 130 -9.01 -10.36 6.07
C THR A 130 -7.70 -10.88 5.48
N TRP A 131 -6.58 -10.50 6.09
CA TRP A 131 -5.25 -10.70 5.51
C TRP A 131 -4.71 -12.14 5.63
N GLU A 132 -5.20 -12.94 6.58
CA GLU A 132 -4.63 -14.27 6.90
C GLU A 132 -4.75 -15.28 5.76
N LYS A 133 -5.62 -15.01 4.79
CA LYS A 133 -5.87 -15.86 3.62
C LYS A 133 -5.24 -15.32 2.34
N LEU A 134 -4.66 -14.12 2.39
CA LEU A 134 -4.08 -13.50 1.21
C LEU A 134 -2.76 -14.17 0.86
N THR A 135 -2.55 -14.39 -0.44
CA THR A 135 -1.29 -14.89 -0.97
C THR A 135 -0.22 -13.83 -0.84
N ASP A 136 0.99 -14.20 -0.40
CA ASP A 136 2.13 -13.30 -0.43
C ASP A 136 2.48 -12.97 -1.89
N SER A 137 2.43 -11.68 -2.24
CA SER A 137 2.68 -11.23 -3.61
C SER A 137 4.15 -11.40 -4.01
N TRP A 138 5.05 -11.60 -3.03
CA TRP A 138 6.48 -11.77 -3.25
C TRP A 138 6.83 -13.10 -3.90
N ASN A 139 7.70 -13.06 -4.92
CA ASN A 139 8.20 -14.25 -5.62
C ASN A 139 7.10 -15.22 -6.10
N LEU A 140 5.91 -14.67 -6.43
CA LEU A 140 4.76 -15.44 -6.87
C LEU A 140 5.06 -16.30 -8.12
N GLY A 141 5.91 -15.76 -9.02
CA GLY A 141 6.21 -16.36 -10.32
C GLY A 141 4.99 -16.45 -11.23
N LYS A 142 5.20 -16.83 -12.49
CA LYS A 142 4.11 -16.87 -13.49
C LYS A 142 2.96 -17.82 -13.10
N GLU A 143 3.27 -19.01 -12.60
CA GLU A 143 2.24 -20.00 -12.21
C GLU A 143 1.32 -19.45 -11.11
N GLY A 144 1.85 -18.70 -10.15
CA GLY A 144 1.03 -18.11 -9.10
C GLY A 144 0.05 -17.05 -9.60
N PHE A 145 0.38 -16.30 -10.66
CA PHE A 145 -0.60 -15.40 -11.30
C PHE A 145 -1.76 -16.17 -11.94
N TYR A 146 -1.47 -17.31 -12.59
CA TYR A 146 -2.52 -18.20 -13.14
C TYR A 146 -3.38 -18.82 -12.04
N GLU A 147 -2.81 -19.14 -10.87
CA GLU A 147 -3.57 -19.68 -9.74
C GLU A 147 -4.47 -18.63 -9.07
N LEU A 148 -4.01 -17.37 -8.99
CA LEU A 148 -4.80 -16.28 -8.44
C LEU A 148 -5.95 -15.85 -9.35
N ASP A 149 -5.84 -16.06 -10.67
CA ASP A 149 -6.87 -15.78 -11.67
C ASP A 149 -7.53 -14.40 -11.46
N SER A 150 -6.69 -13.36 -11.39
CA SER A 150 -7.12 -12.01 -11.02
C SER A 150 -7.68 -11.26 -12.21
N ASP A 151 -8.84 -10.62 -12.03
CA ASP A 151 -9.47 -9.76 -13.03
C ASP A 151 -8.64 -8.49 -13.29
N VAL A 152 -7.81 -8.08 -12.33
CA VAL A 152 -6.85 -6.98 -12.46
C VAL A 152 -5.66 -7.16 -11.52
N HIS A 153 -4.48 -6.75 -11.98
CA HIS A 153 -3.26 -6.68 -11.19
C HIS A 153 -2.99 -5.21 -10.82
N LEU A 154 -3.26 -4.81 -9.58
CA LEU A 154 -2.97 -3.48 -9.06
C LEU A 154 -1.47 -3.30 -8.77
N THR A 155 -0.69 -3.35 -9.84
CA THR A 155 0.76 -3.21 -9.92
C THR A 155 1.12 -2.52 -11.22
N ASP A 156 2.12 -1.65 -11.17
CA ASP A 156 2.66 -0.97 -12.34
C ASP A 156 3.32 -1.97 -13.31
N PRO A 157 2.94 -2.02 -14.59
CA PRO A 157 3.55 -2.94 -15.56
C PRO A 157 5.05 -2.69 -15.76
N ALA A 158 5.50 -1.44 -15.64
CA ALA A 158 6.92 -1.11 -15.70
C ALA A 158 7.68 -1.72 -14.52
N TYR A 159 7.10 -1.70 -13.32
CA TYR A 159 7.70 -2.38 -12.17
C TYR A 159 7.64 -3.90 -12.30
N ALA A 160 6.52 -4.44 -12.78
CA ALA A 160 6.35 -5.88 -13.02
C ALA A 160 7.45 -6.43 -13.95
N SER A 161 7.85 -5.68 -14.98
CA SER A 161 8.96 -6.05 -15.87
C SER A 161 10.36 -6.08 -15.22
N THR A 162 10.48 -5.64 -13.96
CA THR A 162 11.73 -5.68 -13.19
C THR A 162 11.76 -6.77 -12.12
N LEU A 163 10.65 -7.49 -11.93
CA LEU A 163 10.56 -8.56 -10.95
C LEU A 163 11.40 -9.76 -11.41
N GLU A 164 12.23 -10.30 -10.52
CA GLU A 164 13.17 -11.38 -10.84
C GLU A 164 12.53 -12.63 -11.49
N GLN A 165 11.25 -12.89 -11.18
CA GLN A 165 10.53 -14.07 -11.63
C GLN A 165 9.70 -13.85 -12.91
N LEU A 166 9.73 -12.65 -13.49
CA LEU A 166 9.00 -12.30 -14.71
C LEU A 166 9.93 -11.59 -15.70
N ASP A 167 9.85 -11.96 -16.98
CA ASP A 167 10.39 -11.12 -18.04
C ASP A 167 9.29 -10.27 -18.73
N GLU A 168 9.68 -9.40 -19.66
CA GLU A 168 8.71 -8.57 -20.41
C GLU A 168 7.67 -9.39 -21.17
N ALA A 169 8.04 -10.60 -21.64
CA ALA A 169 7.10 -11.48 -22.34
C ALA A 169 6.11 -12.13 -21.36
N ASP A 170 6.55 -12.48 -20.14
CA ASP A 170 5.67 -12.95 -19.08
C ASP A 170 4.68 -11.87 -18.64
N VAL A 171 5.12 -10.62 -18.51
CA VAL A 171 4.23 -9.48 -18.17
C VAL A 171 3.14 -9.31 -19.23
N ALA A 172 3.51 -9.38 -20.52
CA ALA A 172 2.56 -9.31 -21.63
C ALA A 172 1.63 -10.53 -21.68
N GLU A 173 2.15 -11.74 -21.43
CA GLU A 173 1.36 -12.97 -21.37
C GLU A 173 0.31 -12.91 -20.25
N ILE A 174 0.71 -12.52 -19.04
CA ILE A 174 -0.20 -12.35 -17.89
C ILE A 174 -1.30 -11.33 -18.22
N SER A 175 -0.94 -10.22 -18.87
CA SER A 175 -1.91 -9.20 -19.28
C SER A 175 -2.93 -9.71 -20.30
N ASP A 176 -2.53 -10.58 -21.23
CA ASP A 176 -3.39 -11.11 -22.30
C ASP A 176 -4.22 -12.33 -21.85
N LYS A 177 -3.68 -13.14 -20.93
CA LYS A 177 -4.27 -14.43 -20.54
C LYS A 177 -5.06 -14.41 -19.25
N ILE A 178 -4.75 -13.50 -18.34
CA ILE A 178 -5.31 -13.47 -16.98
C ILE A 178 -6.05 -12.15 -16.77
N GLY A 179 -5.32 -11.05 -16.73
CA GLY A 179 -5.91 -9.74 -16.47
C GLY A 179 -4.91 -8.59 -16.60
N PRO A 180 -5.38 -7.37 -16.88
CA PRO A 180 -4.53 -6.21 -17.11
C PRO A 180 -3.71 -5.82 -15.88
N TRP A 181 -2.55 -5.20 -16.14
CA TRP A 181 -1.77 -4.48 -15.12
C TRP A 181 -2.28 -3.05 -14.99
N PHE A 182 -2.43 -2.56 -13.76
CA PHE A 182 -2.89 -1.21 -13.49
C PHE A 182 -2.25 -0.64 -12.23
N GLY A 183 -1.23 0.22 -12.38
CA GLY A 183 -0.52 0.79 -11.25
C GLY A 183 0.49 1.84 -11.65
N ASN A 184 1.05 2.53 -10.66
CA ASN A 184 2.11 3.52 -10.85
C ASN A 184 3.08 3.48 -9.67
N TYR A 185 4.22 2.82 -9.87
CA TYR A 185 5.16 2.47 -8.81
C TYR A 185 6.26 3.52 -8.66
N TYR A 186 6.85 3.99 -9.76
CA TYR A 186 7.99 4.91 -9.75
C TYR A 186 7.64 6.34 -9.29
N SER A 187 6.35 6.64 -9.08
CA SER A 187 5.92 7.82 -8.31
C SER A 187 6.24 7.75 -6.82
N ASP A 188 6.62 6.57 -6.31
CA ASP A 188 7.01 6.34 -4.92
C ASP A 188 8.05 7.37 -4.44
N LYS A 189 9.07 7.58 -5.27
CA LYS A 189 10.21 8.48 -5.07
C LYS A 189 10.39 9.44 -6.23
N ARG A 190 9.51 9.40 -7.23
CA ARG A 190 9.69 10.03 -8.56
C ARG A 190 11.02 9.64 -9.21
N ARG A 191 11.35 8.35 -9.17
CA ARG A 191 12.58 7.81 -9.78
C ARG A 191 12.33 7.45 -11.24
N ASP A 192 13.40 7.31 -12.01
CA ASP A 192 13.31 6.93 -13.42
C ASP A 192 12.77 5.49 -13.54
N PRO A 193 11.75 5.25 -14.38
CA PRO A 193 11.32 3.90 -14.73
C PRO A 193 12.36 3.21 -15.64
N PRO A 194 12.21 1.91 -15.94
CA PRO A 194 13.05 1.26 -16.94
C PRO A 194 12.95 1.99 -18.28
N GLN A 195 14.06 2.00 -19.04
CA GLN A 195 14.17 2.84 -20.24
C GLN A 195 13.08 2.57 -21.29
N SER A 196 12.58 1.33 -21.40
CA SER A 196 11.48 0.95 -22.30
C SER A 196 10.15 1.64 -21.98
N TRP A 197 9.97 2.12 -20.75
CA TRP A 197 8.74 2.78 -20.27
C TRP A 197 8.88 4.30 -20.11
N ALA A 198 10.10 4.84 -20.25
CA ALA A 198 10.42 6.22 -19.86
C ALA A 198 9.64 7.29 -20.63
N ASP A 199 9.37 7.08 -21.92
CA ASP A 199 8.68 8.06 -22.76
C ASP A 199 7.17 8.18 -22.47
N GLU A 200 6.57 7.12 -21.91
CA GLU A 200 5.13 7.02 -21.63
C GLU A 200 4.81 7.29 -20.15
N TYR A 201 5.84 7.30 -19.29
CA TYR A 201 5.64 7.38 -17.86
C TYR A 201 5.19 8.77 -17.39
N ARG A 202 4.10 8.80 -16.63
CA ARG A 202 3.67 9.98 -15.89
C ARG A 202 3.75 9.72 -14.40
N TYR A 203 4.25 10.71 -13.67
CA TYR A 203 4.26 10.69 -12.21
C TYR A 203 2.97 11.28 -11.64
N TYR A 204 2.43 10.62 -10.61
CA TYR A 204 1.21 10.98 -9.92
C TYR A 204 1.47 11.08 -8.41
N SER A 205 0.70 11.91 -7.73
CA SER A 205 0.60 11.87 -6.28
C SER A 205 -0.16 10.61 -5.81
N LEU A 206 -0.04 10.27 -4.53
CA LEU A 206 -0.78 9.17 -3.91
C LEU A 206 -2.29 9.23 -4.23
N TRP A 207 -2.88 10.42 -4.06
CA TRP A 207 -4.31 10.63 -4.22
C TRP A 207 -4.74 10.59 -5.69
N GLU A 208 -3.90 11.06 -6.62
CA GLU A 208 -4.15 10.90 -8.06
C GLU A 208 -4.09 9.43 -8.50
N ILE A 209 -3.24 8.60 -7.89
CA ILE A 209 -3.22 7.15 -8.14
C ILE A 209 -4.52 6.55 -7.59
N PHE A 210 -4.90 6.90 -6.36
CA PHE A 210 -6.14 6.40 -5.76
C PHE A 210 -7.39 6.76 -6.58
N GLU A 211 -7.52 7.98 -7.07
CA GLU A 211 -8.64 8.40 -7.95
C GLU A 211 -8.78 7.50 -9.19
N ARG A 212 -7.66 7.03 -9.75
CA ARG A 212 -7.62 6.15 -10.93
C ARG A 212 -7.94 4.72 -10.54
N VAL A 213 -7.37 4.22 -9.44
CA VAL A 213 -7.69 2.88 -8.91
C VAL A 213 -9.17 2.79 -8.52
N ALA A 214 -9.75 3.83 -7.93
CA ALA A 214 -11.17 3.86 -7.59
C ALA A 214 -12.08 3.78 -8.84
N GLN A 215 -11.64 4.30 -9.99
CA GLN A 215 -12.39 4.15 -11.24
C GLN A 215 -12.44 2.70 -11.73
N VAL A 216 -11.40 1.89 -11.47
CA VAL A 216 -11.42 0.43 -11.73
C VAL A 216 -12.60 -0.21 -11.00
N PHE A 217 -12.95 0.28 -9.82
CA PHE A 217 -14.06 -0.23 -9.01
C PHE A 217 -15.38 0.52 -9.19
N ARG A 218 -15.46 1.48 -10.14
CA ARG A 218 -16.57 2.43 -10.26
C ARG A 218 -16.89 3.18 -8.95
N ALA A 219 -15.88 3.37 -8.12
CA ALA A 219 -15.92 3.99 -6.80
C ALA A 219 -15.54 5.49 -6.83
N GLY A 220 -15.76 6.19 -7.96
CA GLY A 220 -15.36 7.58 -8.13
C GLY A 220 -15.92 8.53 -7.06
N SER A 221 -17.19 8.34 -6.66
CA SER A 221 -17.80 9.14 -5.58
C SER A 221 -17.16 8.90 -4.21
N ARG A 222 -16.68 7.68 -3.93
CA ARG A 222 -15.91 7.37 -2.71
C ARG A 222 -14.57 8.09 -2.73
N ALA A 223 -13.86 8.03 -3.86
CA ALA A 223 -12.58 8.70 -4.03
C ALA A 223 -12.69 10.22 -3.88
N ASP A 224 -13.69 10.83 -4.52
CA ASP A 224 -13.94 12.27 -4.39
C ASP A 224 -14.22 12.66 -2.93
N ALA A 225 -15.08 11.90 -2.24
CA ALA A 225 -15.43 12.20 -0.85
C ALA A 225 -14.23 12.02 0.12
N LEU A 226 -13.39 11.00 -0.08
CA LEU A 226 -12.16 10.84 0.70
C LEU A 226 -11.11 11.90 0.39
N ARG A 227 -11.01 12.33 -0.88
CA ARG A 227 -10.14 13.44 -1.27
C ARG A 227 -10.56 14.72 -0.55
N ASP A 228 -11.86 15.01 -0.47
CA ASP A 228 -12.36 16.20 0.24
C ASP A 228 -11.95 16.18 1.73
N VAL A 229 -12.00 15.01 2.39
CA VAL A 229 -11.49 14.83 3.76
C VAL A 229 -10.00 15.13 3.84
N HIS A 230 -9.20 14.55 2.94
CA HIS A 230 -7.76 14.76 2.89
C HIS A 230 -7.39 16.23 2.61
N GLU A 231 -8.06 16.88 1.66
CA GLU A 231 -7.81 18.28 1.32
C GLU A 231 -8.13 19.22 2.49
N SER A 232 -9.25 18.97 3.20
CA SER A 232 -9.61 19.70 4.40
C SER A 232 -8.57 19.52 5.51
N MET A 233 -8.14 18.28 5.76
CA MET A 233 -7.11 17.96 6.75
C MET A 233 -5.78 18.63 6.40
N ARG A 234 -5.33 18.48 5.15
CA ARG A 234 -4.08 19.07 4.66
C ARG A 234 -4.11 20.60 4.74
N SER A 235 -5.24 21.22 4.37
CA SER A 235 -5.40 22.68 4.50
C SER A 235 -5.33 23.13 5.96
N THR A 236 -5.91 22.36 6.88
CA THR A 236 -5.80 22.62 8.33
C THR A 236 -4.35 22.53 8.81
N ILE A 237 -3.61 21.51 8.38
CA ILE A 237 -2.19 21.37 8.69
C ILE A 237 -1.40 22.58 8.16
N GLU A 238 -1.44 22.83 6.85
CA GLU A 238 -0.61 23.84 6.19
C GLU A 238 -0.89 25.26 6.72
N SER A 239 -2.14 25.57 7.08
CA SER A 239 -2.52 26.89 7.60
C SER A 239 -2.14 27.16 9.05
N ASN A 240 -1.86 26.11 9.83
CA ASN A 240 -1.53 26.21 11.25
C ASN A 240 -0.06 25.89 11.56
N LEU A 241 0.75 25.52 10.56
CA LEU A 241 2.19 25.31 10.76
C LEU A 241 2.85 26.55 11.39
N PRO A 242 3.77 26.36 12.35
CA PRO A 242 4.52 27.48 12.90
C PRO A 242 5.44 28.10 11.83
N PRO A 243 5.93 29.33 12.08
CA PRO A 243 6.94 29.97 11.23
C PRO A 243 8.12 29.02 10.98
N THR A 244 8.71 29.08 9.78
CA THR A 244 9.75 28.14 9.35
C THR A 244 10.93 28.06 10.32
N GLU A 245 11.31 29.19 10.92
CA GLU A 245 12.38 29.30 11.92
C GLU A 245 12.07 28.67 13.28
N GLU A 246 10.81 28.36 13.57
CA GLU A 246 10.35 27.71 14.81
C GLU A 246 10.08 26.21 14.60
N ARG A 247 10.28 25.69 13.39
CA ARG A 247 10.00 24.28 13.08
C ARG A 247 11.11 23.37 13.58
N PRO A 248 10.77 22.25 14.25
CA PRO A 248 11.75 21.35 14.83
C PRO A 248 12.56 20.63 13.73
N THR A 249 13.76 20.20 14.10
CA THR A 249 14.54 19.25 13.30
C THR A 249 14.00 17.83 13.50
N VAL A 250 13.82 17.09 12.41
CA VAL A 250 13.23 15.75 12.44
C VAL A 250 14.08 14.79 11.62
N ALA A 251 14.36 13.64 12.21
CA ALA A 251 14.97 12.50 11.52
C ALA A 251 13.90 11.43 11.24
N LEU A 252 13.74 11.06 9.97
CA LEU A 252 12.92 9.90 9.57
C LEU A 252 13.82 8.69 9.43
N THR A 253 13.63 7.67 10.26
CA THR A 253 14.56 6.56 10.42
C THR A 253 13.91 5.20 10.36
N PHE A 254 14.73 4.16 10.26
CA PHE A 254 14.42 2.79 10.61
C PHE A 254 15.63 2.21 11.35
N GLU A 255 15.38 1.30 12.30
CA GLU A 255 16.45 0.67 13.07
C GLU A 255 17.40 -0.11 12.15
N GLY A 256 18.70 0.11 12.31
CA GLY A 256 19.76 -0.63 11.66
C GLY A 256 20.31 -1.75 12.55
N LYS A 257 21.47 -2.31 12.17
CA LYS A 257 22.22 -3.24 13.03
C LYS A 257 23.32 -2.48 13.77
N GLU A 258 23.78 -3.02 14.89
CA GLU A 258 25.00 -2.54 15.58
C GLU A 258 24.95 -1.03 15.90
N ASP A 259 23.91 -0.58 16.61
CA ASP A 259 23.74 0.82 17.06
C ASP A 259 23.74 1.84 15.90
N THR A 260 23.03 1.50 14.81
CA THR A 260 22.86 2.38 13.65
C THR A 260 21.39 2.60 13.31
N PHE A 261 21.13 3.64 12.52
CA PHE A 261 19.86 3.89 11.87
C PHE A 261 20.03 3.93 10.35
N TRP A 262 19.05 3.40 9.64
CA TRP A 262 18.77 3.83 8.28
C TRP A 262 18.02 5.15 8.33
N VAL A 263 18.55 6.18 7.66
CA VAL A 263 17.95 7.51 7.57
C VAL A 263 17.37 7.70 6.18
N TYR A 264 16.16 8.25 6.15
CA TYR A 264 15.41 8.58 4.95
C TYR A 264 15.21 10.08 4.86
N ARG A 265 15.08 10.58 3.63
CA ARG A 265 14.71 11.98 3.41
C ARG A 265 13.31 12.26 3.96
N LEU A 266 13.19 13.24 4.83
CA LEU A 266 11.92 13.60 5.46
C LEU A 266 10.95 14.20 4.43
N ASN A 267 11.47 15.08 3.57
CA ASN A 267 10.69 15.88 2.64
C ASN A 267 10.94 15.52 1.17
N ALA A 268 11.37 14.29 0.88
CA ALA A 268 11.61 13.85 -0.50
C ALA A 268 10.36 13.96 -1.37
N ASN A 269 10.58 14.04 -2.68
CA ASN A 269 9.50 13.92 -3.64
C ASN A 269 8.97 12.48 -3.72
N GLY A 270 7.71 12.34 -4.15
CA GLY A 270 7.04 11.06 -4.30
C GLY A 270 6.09 10.73 -3.16
N PHE A 271 5.35 9.63 -3.27
CA PHE A 271 4.31 9.31 -2.29
C PHE A 271 4.83 8.64 -1.00
N LEU A 272 6.06 8.12 -0.96
CA LEU A 272 6.58 7.46 0.26
C LEU A 272 6.68 8.41 1.47
N THR A 273 6.83 9.70 1.21
CA THR A 273 6.89 10.78 2.20
C THR A 273 5.63 11.64 2.22
N ALA A 274 4.50 11.13 1.67
CA ALA A 274 3.26 11.90 1.59
C ALA A 274 2.67 12.30 2.96
N HIS A 275 3.05 11.59 4.02
CA HIS A 275 2.67 11.84 5.40
C HIS A 275 3.63 12.75 6.17
N THR A 276 4.86 12.95 5.71
CA THR A 276 5.87 13.80 6.37
C THR A 276 6.05 15.13 5.66
N ARG A 277 6.11 15.11 4.32
CA ARG A 277 6.38 16.30 3.50
C ARG A 277 5.43 17.48 3.76
N PRO A 278 4.10 17.29 3.92
CA PRO A 278 3.20 18.43 4.15
C PRO A 278 3.40 19.14 5.50
N LEU A 279 4.10 18.52 6.44
CA LEU A 279 4.39 19.11 7.76
C LEU A 279 5.55 20.12 7.70
N ASP A 280 6.32 20.10 6.61
CA ASP A 280 7.37 21.08 6.27
C ASP A 280 8.35 21.34 7.44
N ALA A 281 8.60 20.29 8.23
CA ALA A 281 9.58 20.29 9.32
C ALA A 281 11.01 20.24 8.77
N THR A 282 11.97 20.69 9.58
CA THR A 282 13.36 20.77 9.15
C THR A 282 13.97 19.36 9.11
N ASP A 283 14.41 18.90 7.94
CA ASP A 283 15.08 17.59 7.82
C ASP A 283 16.47 17.67 8.49
N ALA A 284 16.67 16.90 9.57
CA ALA A 284 17.92 16.89 10.33
C ALA A 284 19.13 16.43 9.49
N PHE A 285 18.88 15.73 8.37
CA PHE A 285 19.90 15.24 7.45
C PHE A 285 19.82 15.91 6.07
N ALA A 286 19.22 17.11 5.97
CA ALA A 286 19.09 17.85 4.72
C ALA A 286 20.42 18.00 3.97
N ASP A 287 21.49 18.35 4.69
CA ASP A 287 22.81 18.63 4.12
C ASP A 287 23.68 17.38 3.89
N VAL A 288 23.23 16.20 4.34
CA VAL A 288 23.94 14.94 4.12
C VAL A 288 23.64 14.42 2.72
N THR A 289 24.67 14.01 1.98
CA THR A 289 24.50 13.40 0.64
C THR A 289 24.22 11.91 0.77
N PHE A 290 23.17 11.43 0.10
CA PHE A 290 22.81 10.01 0.10
C PHE A 290 23.26 9.39 -1.22
N GLU A 291 23.90 8.23 -1.19
CA GLU A 291 24.26 7.48 -2.40
C GLU A 291 23.06 6.70 -2.99
N GLY A 292 21.96 6.59 -2.23
CA GLY A 292 20.71 5.93 -2.64
C GLY A 292 19.47 6.54 -1.97
N ALA A 293 18.41 5.75 -1.84
CA ALA A 293 17.15 6.21 -1.25
C ALA A 293 17.21 6.45 0.27
N GLN A 294 18.25 5.93 0.91
CA GLN A 294 18.52 6.00 2.34
C GLN A 294 20.04 5.98 2.56
N THR A 295 20.47 6.34 3.76
CA THR A 295 21.86 6.19 4.20
C THR A 295 21.91 5.63 5.61
N GLN A 296 22.99 4.95 5.98
CA GLN A 296 23.16 4.41 7.32
C GLN A 296 24.02 5.36 8.15
N VAL A 297 23.59 5.65 9.39
CA VAL A 297 24.32 6.49 10.34
C VAL A 297 24.41 5.80 11.69
N ASP A 298 25.52 5.99 12.41
CA ASP A 298 25.67 5.53 13.79
C ASP A 298 25.07 6.54 14.79
N TYR A 299 25.08 6.20 16.08
CA TYR A 299 24.56 7.08 17.13
C TYR A 299 25.38 8.36 17.27
N GLU A 300 26.68 8.33 17.00
CA GLU A 300 27.54 9.51 16.99
C GLU A 300 27.12 10.51 15.91
N ALA A 301 26.88 10.04 14.68
CA ALA A 301 26.37 10.86 13.60
C ALA A 301 24.93 11.36 13.86
N MET A 302 24.08 10.53 14.47
CA MET A 302 22.74 10.97 14.92
C MET A 302 22.82 12.06 16.00
N LEU A 303 23.76 11.93 16.95
CA LEU A 303 24.01 12.94 17.98
C LEU A 303 24.63 14.22 17.40
N GLU A 304 25.43 14.13 16.34
CA GLU A 304 25.95 15.32 15.64
C GLU A 304 24.83 16.07 14.92
N ALA A 305 23.88 15.36 14.31
CA ALA A 305 22.69 15.96 13.70
C ALA A 305 21.70 16.49 14.75
N ASP A 306 21.66 15.86 15.92
CA ASP A 306 20.87 16.19 17.12
C ASP A 306 19.40 16.58 16.83
N PRO A 307 18.60 15.67 16.24
CA PRO A 307 17.20 16.00 15.90
C PRO A 307 16.35 16.24 17.15
N ASP A 308 15.43 17.21 17.06
CA ASP A 308 14.39 17.44 18.07
C ASP A 308 13.39 16.26 18.15
N VAL A 309 13.17 15.57 17.03
CA VAL A 309 12.26 14.42 16.91
C VAL A 309 12.88 13.31 16.07
N ILE A 310 12.76 12.07 16.55
CA ILE A 310 13.08 10.86 15.76
C ILE A 310 11.77 10.13 15.44
N LEU A 311 11.50 9.93 14.16
CA LEU A 311 10.36 9.21 13.62
C LEU A 311 10.82 7.85 13.11
N VAL A 312 10.45 6.76 13.79
CA VAL A 312 10.94 5.40 13.49
C VAL A 312 9.91 4.63 12.68
N LEU A 313 10.14 4.50 11.37
CA LEU A 313 9.29 3.77 10.44
C LEU A 313 9.11 2.31 10.84
N PHE A 314 8.00 1.74 10.38
CA PHE A 314 7.66 0.32 10.49
C PHE A 314 7.37 -0.20 11.91
N THR A 315 7.50 0.63 12.93
CA THR A 315 7.32 0.25 14.34
C THR A 315 5.88 0.34 14.83
N MET A 316 4.94 0.88 14.03
CA MET A 316 3.51 0.65 14.23
C MET A 316 3.06 -0.71 13.68
N SER A 317 3.83 -1.76 13.96
CA SER A 317 3.57 -3.11 13.49
C SER A 317 3.84 -4.15 14.58
N SER A 318 3.51 -5.39 14.28
CA SER A 318 3.83 -6.54 15.11
C SER A 318 5.30 -6.99 14.99
N SER A 319 6.04 -6.50 14.00
CA SER A 319 7.37 -7.04 13.64
C SER A 319 8.55 -6.22 14.17
N TYR A 320 8.34 -4.92 14.44
CA TYR A 320 9.36 -4.02 14.97
C TYR A 320 8.81 -3.29 16.19
N SER A 321 9.60 -3.25 17.26
CA SER A 321 9.19 -2.66 18.54
C SER A 321 9.75 -1.25 18.67
N ILE A 322 8.88 -0.26 18.88
CA ILE A 322 9.35 1.08 19.25
C ILE A 322 9.94 1.09 20.65
N SER A 323 9.46 0.22 21.53
CA SER A 323 9.93 0.11 22.91
C SER A 323 11.38 -0.35 22.96
N ASP A 324 11.74 -1.36 22.15
CA ASP A 324 13.12 -1.86 22.04
C ASP A 324 14.06 -0.78 21.49
N VAL A 325 13.63 -0.01 20.49
CA VAL A 325 14.43 1.10 19.93
C VAL A 325 14.69 2.19 20.98
N ARG A 326 13.67 2.56 21.76
CA ARG A 326 13.81 3.53 22.86
C ARG A 326 14.76 3.02 23.94
N GLU A 327 14.60 1.77 24.37
CA GLU A 327 15.46 1.15 25.39
C GLU A 327 16.93 1.09 24.92
N ALA A 328 17.18 0.77 23.65
CA ALA A 328 18.52 0.73 23.07
C ALA A 328 19.18 2.11 23.05
N LEU A 329 18.44 3.15 22.66
CA LEU A 329 18.90 4.54 22.68
C LEU A 329 19.21 5.01 24.10
N GLU A 330 18.28 4.82 25.05
CA GLU A 330 18.42 5.23 26.45
C GLU A 330 19.57 4.51 27.18
N SER A 331 19.83 3.24 26.82
CA SER A 331 20.91 2.45 27.40
C SER A 331 22.30 2.80 26.83
N SER A 332 22.35 3.50 25.69
CA SER A 332 23.60 3.89 25.06
C SER A 332 24.16 5.19 25.65
N PRO A 333 25.46 5.25 26.00
CA PRO A 333 26.10 6.49 26.46
C PRO A 333 26.07 7.63 25.44
N VAL A 334 25.93 7.32 24.14
CA VAL A 334 25.82 8.30 23.06
C VAL A 334 24.36 8.54 22.71
N GLY A 335 23.58 7.47 22.56
CA GLY A 335 22.16 7.55 22.20
C GLY A 335 21.33 8.36 23.21
N SER A 336 21.56 8.17 24.50
CA SER A 336 20.88 8.90 25.57
C SER A 336 21.19 10.41 25.59
N GLU A 337 22.23 10.85 24.88
CA GLU A 337 22.59 12.26 24.80
C GLU A 337 21.85 13.01 23.69
N ILE A 338 21.19 12.31 22.76
CA ILE A 338 20.43 12.90 21.64
C ILE A 338 19.22 13.67 22.18
N ALA A 339 18.96 14.87 21.64
CA ALA A 339 17.88 15.76 22.08
C ALA A 339 16.50 15.07 22.05
N ALA A 340 16.16 14.38 20.95
CA ALA A 340 14.91 13.61 20.87
C ALA A 340 14.77 12.56 21.98
N VAL A 341 15.86 11.89 22.37
CA VAL A 341 15.84 10.86 23.42
C VAL A 341 15.64 11.51 24.79
N LYS A 342 16.40 12.57 25.10
CA LYS A 342 16.28 13.32 26.35
C LYS A 342 14.88 13.90 26.60
N ASN A 343 14.20 14.25 25.52
CA ASN A 343 12.89 14.91 25.55
C ASN A 343 11.72 13.95 25.31
N ASP A 344 11.95 12.63 25.26
CA ASP A 344 10.92 11.61 24.99
C ASP A 344 10.16 11.84 23.66
N ARG A 345 10.92 12.18 22.61
CA ARG A 345 10.43 12.48 21.24
C ARG A 345 10.95 11.49 20.20
N VAL A 346 11.04 10.22 20.61
CA VAL A 346 11.28 9.08 19.71
C VAL A 346 9.94 8.38 19.48
N TYR A 347 9.37 8.50 18.29
CA TYR A 347 8.00 8.06 18.01
C TYR A 347 7.92 6.94 16.98
N ALA A 348 6.94 6.07 17.18
CA ALA A 348 6.59 5.06 16.21
C ALA A 348 5.94 5.69 14.97
N GLN A 349 6.27 5.16 13.79
CA GLN A 349 5.68 5.49 12.50
C GLN A 349 5.19 4.23 11.79
N GLY A 350 4.27 4.42 10.85
CA GLY A 350 3.72 3.35 10.03
C GLY A 350 4.61 2.99 8.83
N ALA A 351 3.96 2.66 7.71
CA ALA A 351 4.63 2.23 6.49
C ALA A 351 4.79 3.37 5.48
N ARG A 352 5.87 3.31 4.69
CA ARG A 352 6.11 4.27 3.60
C ARG A 352 5.16 4.05 2.42
N TYR A 353 4.93 2.80 2.02
CA TYR A 353 3.93 2.43 1.02
C TYR A 353 2.52 2.53 1.63
N GLN A 354 2.03 3.77 1.70
CA GLN A 354 0.74 4.11 2.24
C GLN A 354 -0.29 4.27 1.11
N GLY A 355 -1.53 3.84 1.35
CA GLY A 355 -2.68 4.23 0.54
C GLY A 355 -3.44 5.39 1.20
N PRO A 356 -4.66 5.69 0.72
CA PRO A 356 -5.40 6.88 1.15
C PRO A 356 -5.83 6.84 2.62
N ILE A 357 -6.28 5.70 3.14
CA ILE A 357 -6.72 5.62 4.54
C ILE A 357 -5.50 5.71 5.45
N MET A 358 -4.46 4.90 5.20
CA MET A 358 -3.23 4.96 5.99
C MET A 358 -2.62 6.38 5.94
N ASN A 359 -2.65 7.05 4.79
CA ASN A 359 -2.14 8.42 4.65
C ASN A 359 -2.86 9.42 5.57
N LEU A 360 -4.19 9.34 5.71
CA LEU A 360 -4.95 10.20 6.64
C LEU A 360 -4.46 10.01 8.08
N PHE A 361 -4.35 8.77 8.55
CA PHE A 361 -3.85 8.49 9.91
C PHE A 361 -2.39 8.90 10.10
N GLN A 362 -1.54 8.66 9.10
CA GLN A 362 -0.11 9.00 9.15
C GLN A 362 0.13 10.52 9.13
N LEU A 363 -0.69 11.28 8.42
CA LEU A 363 -0.67 12.74 8.48
C LEU A 363 -1.04 13.24 9.88
N GLU A 364 -2.07 12.66 10.51
CA GLU A 364 -2.54 13.09 11.84
C GLU A 364 -1.50 12.79 12.91
N MET A 365 -0.97 11.57 12.92
CA MET A 365 0.06 11.19 13.88
C MET A 365 1.31 12.06 13.72
N THR A 366 1.76 12.31 12.49
CA THR A 366 3.00 13.05 12.26
C THR A 366 2.83 14.51 12.62
N ALA A 367 1.66 15.11 12.33
CA ALA A 367 1.32 16.45 12.77
C ALA A 367 1.43 16.59 14.30
N LYS A 368 0.81 15.65 15.05
CA LYS A 368 0.82 15.65 16.52
C LYS A 368 2.19 15.35 17.13
N GLN A 369 2.96 14.43 16.55
CA GLN A 369 4.30 14.07 17.01
C GLN A 369 5.32 15.21 16.80
N VAL A 370 5.22 15.91 15.66
CA VAL A 370 6.14 16.98 15.30
C VAL A 370 5.75 18.31 15.96
N TYR A 371 4.45 18.64 15.97
CA TYR A 371 3.94 19.91 16.50
C TYR A 371 2.79 19.69 17.51
N PRO A 372 3.06 19.10 18.69
CA PRO A 372 2.03 18.78 19.68
C PRO A 372 1.30 20.03 20.20
N GLU A 373 1.99 21.17 20.30
CA GLU A 373 1.41 22.44 20.77
C GLU A 373 0.40 23.04 19.78
N VAL A 374 0.45 22.63 18.50
CA VAL A 374 -0.42 23.13 17.43
C VAL A 374 -1.56 22.15 17.15
N PHE A 375 -1.23 20.86 17.03
CA PHE A 375 -2.20 19.83 16.61
C PHE A 375 -2.70 18.95 17.76
N GLY A 376 -2.27 19.20 19.00
CA GLY A 376 -2.58 18.41 20.18
C GLY A 376 -1.53 17.32 20.45
N GLU A 377 -1.42 16.93 21.72
CA GLU A 377 -0.43 15.93 22.17
C GLU A 377 -0.64 14.58 21.48
N TRP A 378 0.46 13.92 21.10
CA TRP A 378 0.42 12.54 20.66
C TRP A 378 0.23 11.62 21.87
N PRO A 379 -0.83 10.79 21.93
CA PRO A 379 -1.12 9.94 23.09
C PRO A 379 -0.12 8.79 23.31
N GLY A 380 0.81 8.57 22.36
CA GLY A 380 1.73 7.45 22.38
C GLY A 380 1.20 6.23 21.63
N TYR A 381 2.07 5.25 21.44
CA TYR A 381 1.76 3.95 20.82
C TYR A 381 2.46 2.86 21.61
N ALA A 382 1.79 1.71 21.75
CA ALA A 382 2.32 0.51 22.39
C ALA A 382 2.39 -0.62 21.37
N ASP A 383 3.43 -1.44 21.45
CA ASP A 383 3.70 -2.46 20.44
C ASP A 383 2.56 -3.48 20.31
N GLY A 384 2.08 -3.68 19.07
CA GLY A 384 1.01 -4.62 18.74
C GLY A 384 -0.40 -4.12 19.03
N GLU A 385 -0.55 -2.92 19.60
CA GLU A 385 -1.86 -2.29 19.79
C GLU A 385 -2.31 -1.56 18.51
N PRO A 386 -3.62 -1.34 18.33
CA PRO A 386 -4.11 -0.48 17.24
C PRO A 386 -3.60 0.96 17.34
N TYR A 387 -3.82 1.75 16.28
CA TYR A 387 -3.64 3.20 16.31
C TYR A 387 -4.30 3.78 17.57
N PRO A 388 -3.68 4.69 18.34
CA PRO A 388 -4.23 5.10 19.64
C PRO A 388 -5.56 5.84 19.51
N GLU A 389 -6.37 5.82 20.56
CA GLU A 389 -7.58 6.66 20.62
C GLU A 389 -7.21 8.13 20.77
N ILE A 390 -7.83 8.97 19.96
CA ILE A 390 -7.74 10.42 20.03
C ILE A 390 -9.16 10.96 20.22
N PRO A 391 -9.41 11.82 21.23
CA PRO A 391 -10.72 12.42 21.44
C PRO A 391 -11.24 13.09 20.17
N GLU A 392 -12.54 12.99 19.89
CA GLU A 392 -13.16 13.51 18.66
C GLU A 392 -12.81 14.99 18.38
N SER A 393 -12.75 15.82 19.43
CA SER A 393 -12.38 17.24 19.31
C SER A 393 -10.92 17.50 18.95
N GLU A 394 -10.06 16.49 19.06
CA GLU A 394 -8.62 16.55 18.78
C GLU A 394 -8.24 15.81 17.49
N GLN A 395 -9.19 15.15 16.84
CA GLN A 395 -8.96 14.49 15.54
C GLN A 395 -8.84 15.55 14.44
N LEU A 396 -7.90 15.34 13.52
CA LEU A 396 -7.70 16.18 12.33
C LEU A 396 -8.58 15.74 11.15
N PHE A 397 -9.25 14.59 11.26
CA PHE A 397 -10.30 14.17 10.34
C PHE A 397 -11.35 13.31 11.05
N ASP A 398 -12.59 13.39 10.56
CA ASP A 398 -13.74 12.68 11.10
C ASP A 398 -13.67 11.18 10.73
N ARG A 399 -13.48 10.33 11.75
CA ARG A 399 -13.41 8.87 11.59
C ARG A 399 -14.73 8.27 11.10
N GLN A 400 -15.87 8.75 11.61
CA GLN A 400 -17.17 8.25 11.20
C GLN A 400 -17.44 8.58 9.74
N ARG A 401 -17.11 9.81 9.30
CA ARG A 401 -17.25 10.20 7.90
C ARG A 401 -16.42 9.31 6.97
N VAL A 402 -15.17 9.02 7.33
CA VAL A 402 -14.32 8.12 6.54
C VAL A 402 -14.91 6.71 6.48
N ALA A 403 -15.34 6.16 7.63
CA ALA A 403 -15.99 4.85 7.69
C ALA A 403 -17.25 4.78 6.82
N ASP A 404 -18.12 5.80 6.91
CA ASP A 404 -19.34 5.90 6.11
C ASP A 404 -19.03 5.91 4.61
N ILE A 405 -18.02 6.68 4.17
CA ILE A 405 -17.61 6.73 2.76
C ILE A 405 -17.15 5.36 2.28
N VAL A 406 -16.24 4.70 3.00
CA VAL A 406 -15.70 3.38 2.65
C VAL A 406 -16.83 2.35 2.57
N ASN A 407 -17.75 2.37 3.54
CA ASN A 407 -18.92 1.49 3.58
C ASN A 407 -20.01 1.84 2.54
N GLY A 408 -19.86 2.95 1.81
CA GLY A 408 -20.80 3.38 0.75
C GLY A 408 -22.02 4.17 1.23
N ALA A 409 -22.02 4.63 2.48
CA ALA A 409 -23.02 5.53 3.05
C ALA A 409 -22.68 7.02 2.78
N ILE A 410 -22.49 7.37 1.50
CA ILE A 410 -22.01 8.70 1.06
C ILE A 410 -23.08 9.78 1.12
#